data_AF-A0A256WEG4-F1
#
_entry.id   AF-A0A256WEG4-F1
#
_cell.length_a   1.000
_cell.length_b   1.000
_cell.length_c   1.000
_cell.angle_alpha   90.00
_cell.angle_beta   90.00
_cell.angle_gamma   90.00
#
_symmetry.space_group_name_H-M   'P 1'
#
loop_
_entity.id
_entity.type
_entity.pdbx_description
1 polymer ?
#
loop_
_entity_poly.entity_id
_entity_poly.type
_entity_poly.pdbx_seq_one_letter_code
_entity_poly.pdbx_strand_id
1 'polypeptide(L)'
;MTEEIIIAGFGGQGVLSMGKILAYSGIMQDQEVSWMPSYGPEMRGGTANVTVIVSDERISSPILNFYDTAIILNQQSMDKFEETVKPGGLL
;
A
#
# COMPACT_ATOMS: atom_id res chain seq x y z
N MET A 1 -5.39 14.26 8.94
CA MET A 1 -5.12 13.93 7.52
C MET A 1 -5.09 12.42 7.39
N THR A 2 -5.63 11.86 6.32
CA THR A 2 -5.59 10.42 6.02
C THR A 2 -4.92 10.25 4.67
N GLU A 3 -3.93 9.37 4.60
CA GLU A 3 -3.21 9.01 3.38
C GLU A 3 -3.40 7.51 3.12
N GLU A 4 -3.96 7.19 1.96
CA GLU A 4 -4.29 5.84 1.53
C GLU A 4 -3.32 5.35 0.45
N ILE A 5 -2.44 4.41 0.80
CA ILE A 5 -1.28 4.03 -0.02
C ILE A 5 -1.39 2.58 -0.47
N ILE A 6 -1.14 2.32 -1.76
CA ILE A 6 -0.92 0.97 -2.30
C ILE A 6 0.54 0.80 -2.72
N ILE A 7 1.20 -0.26 -2.27
CA ILE A 7 2.55 -0.63 -2.72
C ILE A 7 2.46 -1.98 -3.39
N ALA A 8 2.91 -2.10 -4.64
CA ALA A 8 2.74 -3.33 -5.41
C ALA A 8 3.98 -3.68 -6.25
N GLY A 9 4.26 -4.97 -6.38
CA GLY A 9 5.40 -5.49 -7.10
C GLY A 9 5.45 -7.02 -7.06
N PHE A 10 6.62 -7.59 -7.34
CA PHE A 10 6.90 -9.00 -7.17
C PHE A 10 7.41 -9.32 -5.77
N GLY A 11 7.16 -10.56 -5.32
CA GLY A 11 7.82 -11.11 -4.14
C GLY A 11 9.34 -10.96 -4.24
N GLY A 12 9.96 -10.38 -3.22
CA GLY A 12 11.41 -10.09 -3.19
C GLY A 12 11.81 -8.64 -3.51
N GLN A 13 10.90 -7.81 -4.03
CA GLN A 13 11.18 -6.38 -4.31
C GLN A 13 11.04 -5.47 -3.07
N GLY A 14 10.79 -6.04 -1.89
CA GLY A 14 10.66 -5.27 -0.65
C GLY A 14 9.29 -4.61 -0.43
N VAL A 15 8.27 -4.92 -1.25
CA VAL A 15 6.90 -4.39 -1.17
C VAL A 15 6.34 -4.39 0.27
N LEU A 16 6.32 -5.56 0.91
CA LEU A 16 5.79 -5.72 2.27
C LEU A 16 6.64 -4.98 3.31
N SER A 17 7.96 -4.98 3.13
CA SER A 17 8.89 -4.31 4.06
C SER A 17 8.72 -2.80 4.02
N MET A 18 8.58 -2.22 2.82
CA MET A 18 8.34 -0.79 2.65
C MET A 18 7.03 -0.37 3.33
N GLY A 19 5.96 -1.13 3.12
CA GLY A 19 4.69 -0.85 3.79
C GLY A 19 4.79 -0.94 5.32
N LYS A 20 5.56 -1.91 5.85
CA LYS A 20 5.78 -2.02 7.30
C LYS A 20 6.56 -0.83 7.85
N ILE A 21 7.60 -0.38 7.14
CA ILE A 21 8.40 0.78 7.58
C ILE A 21 7.54 2.05 7.65
N LEU A 22 6.69 2.29 6.64
CA LEU A 22 5.75 3.40 6.64
C LEU A 22 4.76 3.29 7.81
N ALA A 23 4.19 2.11 8.01
CA ALA A 23 3.27 1.86 9.11
C ALA A 23 3.92 2.12 10.49
N TYR A 24 5.14 1.63 10.71
CA TYR A 24 5.88 1.89 11.95
C TYR A 24 6.21 3.38 12.11
N SER A 25 6.53 4.07 11.03
CA SER A 25 6.79 5.52 11.07
C SER A 25 5.55 6.30 11.51
N GLY A 26 4.36 5.94 11.01
CA GLY A 26 3.09 6.53 11.46
C GLY A 26 2.81 6.26 12.94
N ILE A 27 3.02 5.02 13.41
CA ILE A 27 2.88 4.67 14.84
C ILE A 27 3.83 5.52 15.71
N MET A 28 5.07 5.73 15.27
CA MET A 28 6.05 6.56 15.99
C MET A 28 5.66 8.05 16.05
N GLN A 29 4.72 8.49 15.20
CA GLN A 29 4.18 9.84 15.18
C GLN A 29 2.80 9.94 15.84
N ASP A 30 2.40 8.94 16.64
CA ASP A 30 1.09 8.85 17.30
C ASP A 30 -0.11 8.86 16.34
N GLN A 31 0.10 8.45 15.07
CA GLN A 31 -0.96 8.32 14.07
C GLN A 31 -1.63 6.95 14.14
N GLU A 32 -2.88 6.87 13.72
CA GLU A 32 -3.55 5.60 13.49
C GLU A 32 -3.11 5.00 12.17
N VAL A 33 -2.85 3.69 12.17
CA VAL A 33 -2.24 3.00 11.04
C VAL A 33 -2.95 1.68 10.77
N SER A 34 -3.18 1.40 9.50
CA SER A 34 -3.57 0.09 9.00
C SER A 34 -2.52 -0.44 8.02
N TRP A 35 -2.18 -1.72 8.14
CA TRP A 35 -1.26 -2.42 7.25
C TRP A 35 -1.87 -3.75 6.82
N MET A 36 -2.31 -3.83 5.56
CA MET A 36 -3.01 -4.99 5.02
C MET A 36 -2.26 -5.57 3.81
N PRO A 37 -1.48 -6.66 4.01
CA PRO A 37 -0.75 -7.29 2.93
C PRO A 37 -1.67 -8.21 2.10
N SER A 38 -1.38 -8.32 0.81
CA SER A 38 -2.03 -9.25 -0.12
C SER A 38 -0.97 -9.89 -1.01
N TYR A 39 -0.79 -11.20 -0.84
CA TYR A 39 0.18 -11.99 -1.61
C TYR A 39 -0.37 -13.40 -1.83
N GLY A 40 -0.05 -13.94 -3.01
CA GLY A 40 -0.37 -15.33 -3.34
C GLY A 40 0.56 -16.32 -2.64
N PRO A 41 0.24 -17.63 -2.72
CA PRO A 41 1.14 -18.70 -2.28
C PRO A 41 2.45 -18.75 -3.08
N GLU A 42 2.54 -18.05 -4.22
CA GLU A 42 3.79 -17.89 -4.97
C GLU A 42 4.76 -16.92 -4.25
N MET A 43 5.40 -17.41 -3.18
CA MET A 43 6.40 -16.65 -2.40
C MET A 43 7.63 -16.22 -3.22
N ARG A 44 7.75 -16.64 -4.49
CA ARG A 44 8.75 -16.17 -5.46
C ARG A 44 8.12 -15.99 -6.84
N GLY A 45 8.36 -14.81 -7.44
CA GLY A 45 7.89 -14.47 -8.78
C GLY A 45 6.40 -14.07 -8.87
N GLY A 46 5.61 -14.36 -7.83
CA GLY A 46 4.22 -13.91 -7.74
C GLY A 46 4.09 -12.42 -7.44
N THR A 47 2.91 -11.87 -7.73
CA THR A 47 2.57 -10.50 -7.35
C THR A 47 2.29 -10.40 -5.85
N ALA A 48 2.82 -9.36 -5.23
CA ALA A 48 2.59 -9.00 -3.86
C ALA A 48 2.23 -7.51 -3.82
N ASN A 49 1.22 -7.17 -3.03
CA ASN A 49 0.87 -5.79 -2.75
C ASN A 49 0.54 -5.61 -1.28
N VAL A 50 0.54 -4.37 -0.82
CA VAL A 50 0.16 -4.01 0.53
C VAL A 50 -0.52 -2.66 0.54
N THR A 51 -1.66 -2.61 1.21
CA THR A 51 -2.36 -1.37 1.53
C THR A 51 -1.83 -0.85 2.86
N VAL A 52 -1.45 0.43 2.89
CA VAL A 52 -1.06 1.15 4.10
C VAL A 52 -1.95 2.37 4.22
N ILE A 53 -2.60 2.54 5.36
CA ILE A 53 -3.37 3.75 5.68
C ILE A 53 -2.67 4.39 6.87
N VAL A 54 -2.36 5.68 6.76
CA VAL A 54 -1.84 6.49 7.86
C VAL A 54 -2.82 7.64 8.08
N SER A 55 -3.32 7.79 9.30
CA SER A 55 -4.34 8.78 9.61
C SER A 55 -4.14 9.45 10.97
N ASP A 56 -4.44 10.74 11.05
CA ASP A 56 -4.54 11.45 12.33
C ASP A 56 -5.87 11.15 13.06
N GLU A 57 -6.78 10.40 12.43
CA GLU A 57 -8.09 10.03 12.95
C GLU A 57 -8.32 8.52 12.86
N ARG A 58 -9.46 8.07 13.40
CA ARG A 58 -9.77 6.65 13.45
C ARG A 58 -10.02 6.05 12.06
N ILE A 59 -9.33 4.95 11.77
CA ILE A 59 -9.48 4.18 10.54
C ILE A 59 -10.71 3.28 10.70
N SER A 60 -11.72 3.50 9.86
CA SER A 60 -12.97 2.75 9.88
C SER A 60 -12.86 1.38 9.19
N SER A 61 -12.03 1.27 8.15
CA SER A 61 -11.85 0.07 7.33
C SER A 61 -10.44 0.02 6.73
N PRO A 62 -9.80 -1.16 6.67
CA PRO A 62 -8.56 -1.36 5.95
C PRO A 62 -8.74 -1.66 4.45
N ILE A 63 -10.00 -1.84 3.99
CA ILE A 63 -10.33 -2.21 2.62
C ILE A 63 -10.63 -0.95 1.81
N LEU A 64 -9.88 -0.73 0.73
CA LEU A 64 -9.96 0.44 -0.13
C LEU A 64 -10.19 0.06 -1.59
N ASN A 65 -10.88 0.95 -2.32
CA ASN A 65 -11.08 0.83 -3.77
C ASN A 65 -10.23 1.81 -4.56
N PHE A 66 -9.84 2.94 -3.94
CA PHE A 66 -9.03 3.99 -4.55
C PHE A 66 -7.95 4.44 -3.57
N TYR A 67 -6.83 4.94 -4.08
CA TYR A 67 -5.65 5.31 -3.32
C TYR A 67 -5.20 6.74 -3.63
N ASP A 68 -4.69 7.44 -2.62
CA ASP A 68 -4.07 8.75 -2.77
C ASP A 68 -2.66 8.62 -3.37
N THR A 69 -1.93 7.56 -2.98
CA THR A 69 -0.58 7.27 -3.44
C THR A 69 -0.43 5.80 -3.86
N ALA A 70 0.23 5.55 -4.99
CA ALA A 70 0.64 4.23 -5.44
C ALA A 70 2.17 4.16 -5.62
N ILE A 71 2.78 3.08 -5.13
CA ILE A 71 4.19 2.76 -5.35
C ILE A 71 4.27 1.46 -6.12
N ILE A 72 4.59 1.55 -7.41
CA ILE A 72 4.52 0.43 -8.35
C ILE A 72 5.92 0.01 -8.80
N LEU A 73 6.29 -1.25 -8.55
CA LEU A 73 7.64 -1.77 -8.77
C LEU A 73 7.77 -2.73 -9.96
N ASN A 74 6.67 -2.97 -10.70
CA ASN A 74 6.68 -3.74 -11.94
C ASN A 74 5.49 -3.38 -12.86
N GLN A 75 5.56 -3.78 -14.13
CA GLN A 75 4.53 -3.47 -15.12
C GLN A 75 3.18 -4.15 -14.81
N GLN A 76 3.17 -5.42 -14.37
CA GLN A 76 1.91 -6.13 -14.06
C GLN A 76 1.11 -5.46 -12.94
N SER A 77 1.79 -4.82 -11.99
CA SER A 77 1.16 -4.05 -10.93
C SER A 77 0.71 -2.68 -11.44
N MET A 78 1.44 -2.08 -12.39
CA MET A 78 1.02 -0.86 -13.06
C MET A 78 -0.33 -1.08 -13.75
N ASP A 79 -0.39 -2.08 -14.63
CA ASP A 79 -1.60 -2.45 -15.39
C ASP A 79 -2.80 -2.76 -14.48
N LYS A 80 -2.52 -3.18 -13.23
CA LYS A 80 -3.55 -3.54 -12.25
C LYS A 80 -4.03 -2.38 -11.38
N PHE A 81 -3.15 -1.46 -11.00
CA PHE A 81 -3.42 -0.48 -9.94
C PHE A 81 -3.43 0.98 -10.42
N GLU A 82 -2.97 1.29 -11.64
CA GLU A 82 -2.96 2.66 -12.17
C GLU A 82 -4.36 3.30 -12.10
N GLU A 83 -5.40 2.60 -12.54
CA GLU A 83 -6.78 3.09 -12.52
C GLU A 83 -7.39 3.22 -11.11
N THR A 84 -6.71 2.71 -10.09
CA THR A 84 -7.14 2.82 -8.69
C THR A 84 -6.58 4.06 -8.00
N VAL A 85 -5.70 4.83 -8.65
CA VAL A 85 -5.18 6.10 -8.11
C VAL A 85 -6.23 7.20 -8.31
N LYS A 86 -6.54 7.95 -7.25
CA LYS A 86 -7.51 9.06 -7.30
C LYS A 86 -7.02 10.15 -8.26
N PRO A 87 -7.91 10.95 -8.88
CA PRO A 87 -7.51 12.09 -9.68
C PRO A 87 -6.63 13.06 -8.88
N GLY A 88 -5.42 13.34 -9.39
CA GLY A 88 -4.43 14.17 -8.70
C GLY A 88 -3.59 13.42 -7.64
N GLY A 89 -3.77 12.11 -7.49
CA GLY A 89 -2.94 11.25 -6.66
C GLY A 89 -1.53 11.05 -7.23
N LEU A 90 -0.65 10.48 -6.41
CA LEU A 90 0.75 10.23 -6.73
C LEU A 90 0.94 8.77 -7.19
N LEU A 91 1.72 8.57 -8.26
CA LEU A 91 2.08 7.26 -8.82
C LEU A 91 3.58 7.21 -9.11
#